data_AF-A0A965GHG9-F1
#
_entry.id   AF-A0A965GHG9-F1
#
_cell.length_a   1.000
_cell.length_b   1.000
_cell.length_c   1.000
_cell.angle_alpha   90.00
_cell.angle_beta   90.00
_cell.angle_gamma   90.00
#
_symmetry.space_group_name_H-M   'P 1'
#
loop_
_entity.id
_entity.type
_entity.pdbx_description
1 polymer ?
#
loop_
_entity_poly.entity_id
_entity_poly.type
_entity_poly.pdbx_seq_one_letter_code
_entity_poly.pdbx_strand_id
1 'polypeptide(L)'
;MAGIPEHLLKRAQEARDKAAGKTSESGDSTTASKNVLVKVEEKKSVASAATPPPPPPPDPAYVVAANTRKKIPFWAMATLSLLPLWALLYVLAIRPQEKIVEGPLAVGAGVYGTCAGCHGAEGAGGAGRVLYQGEVLKTFPKIEDMINFVYTGSQQYVSAGLKIYGNPDRDGGAHAPLSYNGNP
;
A
#
# COMPACT_ATOMS: atom_id res chain seq x y z
N MET A 1 6.54 -18.95 10.74
CA MET A 1 7.34 -17.71 10.95
C MET A 1 8.80 -18.10 10.84
N ALA A 2 9.38 -17.98 9.65
CA ALA A 2 10.80 -18.31 9.43
C ALA A 2 11.64 -17.07 9.77
N GLY A 3 12.43 -17.15 10.85
CA GLY A 3 13.36 -16.10 11.25
C GLY A 3 14.49 -15.94 10.23
N ILE A 4 15.00 -14.71 10.10
CA ILE A 4 16.14 -14.42 9.24
C ILE A 4 17.36 -15.21 9.76
N PRO A 5 18.04 -16.00 8.93
CA PRO A 5 19.21 -16.76 9.34
C PRO A 5 20.33 -15.84 9.83
N GLU A 6 20.80 -16.06 11.06
CA GLU A 6 21.88 -15.31 11.74
C GLU A 6 23.13 -15.04 10.87
N HIS A 7 23.50 -15.98 9.99
CA HIS A 7 24.67 -15.84 9.12
C HIS A 7 24.51 -14.72 8.07
N LEU A 8 23.28 -14.39 7.67
CA LEU A 8 23.03 -13.29 6.73
C LEU A 8 23.22 -11.93 7.40
N LEU A 9 22.87 -11.84 8.69
CA LEU A 9 23.08 -10.62 9.47
C LEU A 9 24.57 -10.36 9.68
N LYS A 10 25.36 -11.39 10.02
CA LYS A 10 26.83 -11.28 10.13
C LYS A 10 27.48 -10.80 8.84
N ARG A 11 27.12 -11.39 7.69
CA ARG A 11 27.67 -10.99 6.38
C ARG A 11 27.30 -9.55 6.02
N ALA A 12 26.08 -9.11 6.32
CA ALA A 12 25.66 -7.73 6.07
C ALA A 12 26.40 -6.72 6.96
N GLN A 13 26.74 -7.13 8.18
CA GLN A 13 27.51 -6.32 9.13
C GLN A 13 28.97 -6.20 8.68
N GLU A 14 29.61 -7.31 8.28
CA GLU A 14 30.96 -7.31 7.69
C GLU A 14 31.04 -6.45 6.42
N ALA A 15 30.03 -6.49 5.56
CA ALA A 15 29.97 -5.65 4.36
C ALA A 15 29.85 -4.16 4.70
N ARG A 16 29.09 -3.81 5.76
CA ARG A 16 28.98 -2.44 6.25
C ARG A 16 30.26 -1.95 6.91
N ASP A 17 30.91 -2.78 7.71
CA ASP A 17 32.17 -2.44 8.38
C ASP A 17 33.30 -2.24 7.36
N LYS A 18 33.33 -3.07 6.30
CA LYS A 18 34.24 -2.91 5.17
C LYS A 18 33.95 -1.62 4.36
N ALA A 19 32.68 -1.26 4.17
CA ALA A 19 32.28 -0.02 3.51
C ALA A 19 32.56 1.23 4.36
N ALA A 20 32.56 1.09 5.68
CA ALA A 20 32.86 2.15 6.64
C ALA A 20 34.37 2.27 6.96
N GLY A 21 35.23 1.45 6.34
CA GLY A 21 36.69 1.49 6.56
C GLY A 21 37.12 1.09 7.97
N LYS A 22 36.25 0.42 8.75
CA LYS A 22 36.56 -0.01 10.12
C LYS A 22 37.29 -1.35 10.08
N THR A 23 38.58 -1.33 10.45
CA THR A 23 39.29 -2.51 10.95
C THR A 23 38.99 -2.63 12.45
N SER A 24 38.71 -3.86 12.91
CA SER A 24 38.27 -4.15 14.29
C SER A 24 39.12 -3.44 15.34
N GLU A 25 38.45 -2.64 16.18
CA GLU A 25 39.06 -2.03 17.36
C GLU A 25 39.25 -3.05 18.48
N SER A 26 40.29 -2.86 19.29
CA SER A 26 40.15 -3.08 20.73
C SER A 26 40.35 -1.72 21.41
N GLY A 27 39.31 -1.21 22.07
CA GLY A 27 39.44 -0.11 23.02
C GLY A 27 38.35 0.96 22.99
N ASP A 28 37.16 0.57 23.44
CA ASP A 28 36.31 1.30 24.39
C ASP A 28 35.82 2.75 24.12
N SER A 29 34.49 2.87 24.25
CA SER A 29 33.76 4.00 24.85
C SER A 29 33.50 5.31 24.07
N THR A 30 32.21 5.37 23.65
CA THR A 30 31.21 6.40 23.98
C THR A 30 30.99 7.60 23.04
N THR A 31 29.73 7.69 22.61
CA THR A 31 28.92 8.90 22.31
C THR A 31 29.34 9.85 21.18
N ALA A 32 28.61 9.79 20.06
CA ALA A 32 28.37 10.96 19.23
C ALA A 32 27.03 11.61 19.63
N SER A 33 27.14 12.63 20.49
CA SER A 33 26.05 13.54 20.85
C SER A 33 25.92 14.66 19.81
N LYS A 34 24.66 14.92 19.47
CA LYS A 34 24.01 16.13 18.93
C LYS A 34 24.88 17.37 18.64
N ASN A 35 24.60 17.91 17.45
CA ASN A 35 24.60 19.35 17.13
C ASN A 35 24.19 20.22 18.32
N VAL A 36 25.07 21.14 18.73
CA VAL A 36 24.71 22.36 19.45
C VAL A 36 25.58 23.51 18.93
N LEU A 37 24.91 24.55 18.42
CA LEU A 37 25.47 25.89 18.25
C LEU A 37 25.99 26.39 19.60
N VAL A 38 27.24 26.79 19.67
CA VAL A 38 27.72 27.70 20.72
C VAL A 38 28.36 28.90 20.05
N LYS A 39 27.61 30.00 20.05
CA LYS A 39 28.17 31.35 19.96
C LYS A 39 28.59 31.75 21.37
N VAL A 40 29.87 31.98 21.58
CA VAL A 40 30.38 32.77 22.71
C VAL A 40 31.34 33.82 22.17
N GLU A 41 31.07 35.02 22.65
CA GLU A 41 31.69 36.30 22.36
C GLU A 41 33.21 36.35 22.62
N GLU A 42 33.79 37.29 21.91
CA GLU A 42 35.15 37.80 21.87
C GLU A 42 35.81 38.07 23.24
N LYS A 43 37.03 37.55 23.42
CA LYS A 43 38.04 38.19 24.27
C LYS A 43 39.28 38.50 23.44
N LYS A 44 39.33 39.74 23.00
CA LYS A 44 40.46 40.40 22.34
C LYS A 44 41.72 40.25 23.21
N SER A 45 42.64 39.39 22.78
CA SER A 45 44.04 39.41 23.20
C SER A 45 44.82 40.30 22.24
N VAL A 46 45.60 41.19 22.82
CA VAL A 46 46.34 42.28 22.18
C VAL A 46 47.29 41.74 21.11
N ALA A 47 47.35 42.47 20.00
CA ALA A 47 48.14 42.20 18.82
C ALA A 47 49.64 42.01 19.14
N SER A 48 50.17 40.84 18.80
CA SER A 48 51.53 40.76 18.27
C SER A 48 51.40 41.03 16.77
N ALA A 49 52.11 42.04 16.28
CA ALA A 49 52.09 42.44 14.87
C ALA A 49 52.62 41.29 13.99
N ALA A 50 51.70 40.44 13.52
CA ALA A 50 51.95 39.55 12.41
C ALA A 50 51.78 40.37 11.12
N THR A 51 52.84 40.44 10.32
CA THR A 51 52.75 40.87 8.92
C THR A 51 51.57 40.19 8.23
N PRO A 52 50.79 40.90 7.40
CA PRO A 52 49.68 40.29 6.68
C PRO A 52 50.18 39.06 5.90
N PRO A 53 49.45 37.93 5.93
CA PRO A 53 49.81 36.78 5.11
C PRO A 53 49.87 37.25 3.65
N PRO A 54 50.89 36.80 2.88
CA PRO A 54 50.97 37.16 1.48
C PRO A 54 49.66 36.76 0.79
N PRO A 55 49.18 37.57 -0.17
CA PRO A 55 47.96 37.24 -0.90
C PRO A 55 48.07 35.82 -1.45
N PRO A 56 46.99 35.02 -1.38
CA PRO A 56 47.00 33.67 -1.93
C PRO A 56 47.51 33.74 -3.38
N PRO A 57 48.40 32.82 -3.79
CA PRO A 57 48.94 32.85 -5.14
C PRO A 57 47.78 32.89 -6.13
N PRO A 58 47.88 33.69 -7.21
CA PRO A 58 46.81 33.78 -8.18
C PRO A 58 46.49 32.37 -8.68
N ASP A 59 45.19 32.04 -8.73
CA ASP A 59 44.72 30.75 -9.21
C ASP A 59 45.46 30.43 -10.52
N PRO A 60 46.08 29.24 -10.64
CA PRO A 60 46.90 28.95 -11.80
C PRO A 60 46.02 29.01 -13.04
N ALA A 61 46.57 29.48 -14.16
CA ALA A 61 45.79 29.86 -15.34
C ALA A 61 44.83 28.76 -15.85
N TYR A 62 45.13 27.48 -15.60
CA TYR A 62 44.26 26.36 -15.93
C TYR A 62 43.00 26.26 -15.02
N VAL A 63 43.08 26.68 -13.75
CA VAL A 63 41.95 26.72 -12.80
C VAL A 63 41.05 27.90 -13.11
N VAL A 64 41.62 29.07 -13.42
CA VAL A 64 40.84 30.24 -13.88
C VAL A 64 40.14 29.93 -15.20
N ALA A 65 40.82 29.28 -16.16
CA ALA A 65 40.21 28.85 -17.42
C ALA A 65 39.15 27.75 -17.24
N ALA A 66 39.26 26.90 -16.22
CA ALA A 66 38.24 25.90 -15.89
C ALA A 66 37.01 26.54 -15.24
N ASN A 67 37.19 27.41 -14.24
CA ASN A 67 36.11 28.05 -13.49
C ASN A 67 35.37 29.14 -14.28
N THR A 68 36.01 29.74 -15.29
CA THR A 68 35.37 30.76 -16.14
C THR A 68 34.57 30.18 -17.31
N ARG A 69 34.72 28.89 -17.63
CA ARG A 69 33.98 28.24 -18.72
C ARG A 69 32.56 27.86 -18.29
N LYS A 70 31.60 28.73 -18.61
CA LYS A 70 30.17 28.41 -18.59
C LYS A 70 29.75 27.59 -19.82
N LYS A 71 30.29 26.37 -19.97
CA LYS A 71 29.83 25.45 -21.03
C LYS A 71 28.84 24.46 -20.45
N ILE A 72 27.59 24.58 -20.87
CA ILE A 72 26.54 23.59 -20.57
C ILE A 72 26.92 22.28 -21.29
N PRO A 73 27.03 21.13 -20.58
CA PRO A 73 27.36 19.87 -21.22
C PRO A 73 26.21 19.45 -22.15
N PHE A 74 26.53 18.85 -23.30
CA PHE A 74 25.51 18.54 -24.33
C PHE A 74 24.36 17.66 -23.79
N TRP A 75 24.66 16.74 -22.86
CA TRP A 75 23.67 15.89 -22.20
C TRP A 75 22.65 16.68 -21.35
N ALA A 76 23.03 17.85 -20.82
CA ALA A 76 22.10 18.68 -20.07
C ALA A 76 20.96 19.21 -20.95
N MET A 77 21.20 19.49 -22.24
CA MET A 77 20.14 19.90 -23.15
C MET A 77 19.18 18.74 -23.48
N ALA A 78 19.70 17.52 -23.59
CA ALA A 78 18.89 16.33 -23.82
C ALA A 78 17.96 16.02 -22.63
N THR A 79 18.48 16.12 -21.40
CA THR A 79 17.68 15.92 -20.18
C THR A 79 16.65 17.02 -19.97
N LEU A 80 17.00 18.28 -20.23
CA LEU A 80 16.08 19.40 -20.11
C LEU A 80 14.94 19.33 -21.15
N SER A 81 15.21 18.78 -22.33
CA SER A 81 14.20 18.52 -23.37
C SER A 81 13.28 17.35 -23.03
N LEU A 82 13.79 16.32 -22.34
CA LEU A 82 13.01 15.13 -21.96
C LEU A 82 12.05 15.41 -20.79
N LEU A 83 12.37 16.35 -19.91
CA LEU A 83 11.57 16.72 -18.73
C LEU A 83 10.11 17.09 -19.04
N PRO A 84 9.79 17.98 -19.98
CA PRO A 84 8.39 18.32 -20.30
C PRO A 84 7.60 17.13 -20.88
N LEU A 85 8.24 16.27 -21.67
CA LEU A 85 7.60 15.05 -22.19
C LEU A 85 7.30 14.06 -21.05
N TRP A 86 8.27 13.82 -20.18
CA TRP A 86 8.09 12.98 -19.00
C TRP A 86 7.00 13.53 -18.08
N ALA A 87 6.98 14.85 -17.83
CA ALA A 87 5.97 15.49 -17.00
C ALA A 87 4.56 15.32 -17.58
N LEU A 88 4.39 15.46 -18.90
CA LEU A 88 3.11 15.22 -19.57
C LEU A 88 2.67 13.75 -19.40
N LEU A 89 3.57 12.80 -19.67
CA LEU A 89 3.28 11.37 -19.50
C LEU A 89 2.98 11.03 -18.04
N TYR A 90 3.72 11.61 -17.11
CA TYR A 90 3.51 11.45 -15.67
C TYR A 90 2.13 11.94 -15.28
N VAL A 91 1.76 13.17 -15.68
CA VAL A 91 0.43 13.74 -15.41
C VAL A 91 -0.65 12.85 -15.99
N LEU A 92 -0.52 12.39 -17.24
CA LEU A 92 -1.47 11.45 -17.87
C LEU A 92 -1.58 10.13 -17.11
N ALA A 93 -0.46 9.58 -16.66
CA ALA A 93 -0.41 8.31 -15.93
C ALA A 93 -1.03 8.40 -14.52
N ILE A 94 -0.92 9.55 -13.84
CA ILE A 94 -1.53 9.77 -12.54
C ILE A 94 -2.94 10.35 -12.61
N ARG A 95 -3.48 10.65 -13.80
CA ARG A 95 -4.87 11.12 -13.89
C ARG A 95 -5.77 10.04 -13.31
N PRO A 96 -6.52 10.35 -12.24
CA PRO A 96 -7.42 9.37 -11.65
C PRO A 96 -8.40 8.95 -12.73
N GLN A 97 -8.42 7.66 -13.02
CA GLN A 97 -9.52 7.09 -13.77
C GLN A 97 -10.77 7.31 -12.92
N GLU A 98 -11.78 7.99 -13.45
CA GLU A 98 -13.11 8.01 -12.84
C GLU A 98 -13.62 6.57 -12.83
N LYS A 99 -13.31 5.84 -11.76
CA LYS A 99 -13.98 4.59 -11.47
C LYS A 99 -15.39 4.98 -11.09
N ILE A 100 -16.34 4.72 -11.97
CA ILE A 100 -17.73 4.62 -11.60
C ILE A 100 -17.76 3.54 -10.51
N VAL A 101 -17.89 3.98 -9.26
CA VAL A 101 -18.08 3.06 -8.14
C VAL A 101 -19.50 2.56 -8.31
N GLU A 102 -19.65 1.50 -9.10
CA GLU A 102 -20.88 0.73 -9.15
C GLU A 102 -21.28 0.41 -7.71
N GLY A 103 -22.45 0.90 -7.30
CA GLY A 103 -22.97 0.65 -5.97
C GLY A 103 -23.12 -0.87 -5.73
N PRO A 104 -23.23 -1.32 -4.47
CA PRO A 104 -23.34 -2.74 -4.15
C PRO A 104 -24.50 -3.45 -4.88
N LEU A 105 -25.54 -2.72 -5.26
CA LEU A 105 -26.64 -3.26 -6.06
C LEU A 105 -26.26 -3.52 -7.52
N ALA A 106 -25.45 -2.67 -8.15
CA ALA A 106 -25.01 -2.85 -9.53
C ALA A 106 -24.03 -4.03 -9.63
N VAL A 107 -23.07 -4.09 -8.68
CA VAL A 107 -22.16 -5.24 -8.55
C VAL A 107 -22.96 -6.53 -8.24
N GLY A 108 -23.91 -6.45 -7.32
CA GLY A 108 -24.77 -7.57 -6.95
C GLY A 108 -25.60 -8.10 -8.13
N ALA A 109 -26.12 -7.22 -8.98
CA ALA A 109 -26.84 -7.60 -10.19
C ALA A 109 -25.96 -8.38 -11.17
N GLY A 110 -24.69 -7.98 -11.33
CA GLY A 110 -23.71 -8.73 -12.13
C GLY A 110 -23.46 -10.13 -11.59
N VAL A 111 -23.33 -10.28 -10.26
CA VAL A 111 -23.12 -11.58 -9.61
C VAL A 111 -24.37 -12.46 -9.68
N TYR A 112 -25.56 -11.86 -9.59
CA TYR A 112 -26.84 -12.56 -9.56
C TYR A 112 -27.09 -13.44 -10.80
N GLY A 113 -26.45 -13.16 -11.94
CA GLY A 113 -26.52 -14.01 -13.12
C GLY A 113 -26.17 -15.48 -12.86
N THR A 114 -25.29 -15.76 -11.89
CA THR A 114 -24.96 -17.14 -11.47
C THR A 114 -26.04 -17.80 -10.62
N CYS A 115 -26.88 -17.01 -9.94
CA CYS A 115 -27.98 -17.47 -9.10
C CYS A 115 -29.29 -17.64 -9.89
N ALA A 116 -29.44 -16.87 -10.97
CA ALA A 116 -30.65 -16.79 -11.77
C ALA A 116 -31.09 -18.14 -12.38
N GLY A 117 -30.16 -19.07 -12.59
CA GLY A 117 -30.48 -20.41 -13.13
C GLY A 117 -31.42 -21.21 -12.24
N CYS A 118 -31.37 -21.03 -10.91
CA CYS A 118 -32.28 -21.68 -9.97
C CYS A 118 -33.38 -20.74 -9.46
N HIS A 119 -33.07 -19.46 -9.28
CA HIS A 119 -33.96 -18.48 -8.66
C HIS A 119 -34.74 -17.62 -9.65
N GLY A 120 -34.57 -17.83 -10.96
CA GLY A 120 -35.21 -17.03 -12.01
C GLY A 120 -34.51 -15.68 -12.24
N ALA A 121 -34.69 -15.10 -13.43
CA ALA A 121 -34.00 -13.87 -13.85
C ALA A 121 -34.22 -12.68 -12.93
N GLU A 122 -35.43 -12.55 -12.36
CA GLU A 122 -35.78 -11.47 -11.42
C GLU A 122 -35.90 -11.96 -9.97
N GLY A 123 -35.48 -13.19 -9.67
CA GLY A 123 -35.72 -13.79 -8.35
C GLY A 123 -37.11 -14.38 -8.18
N ALA A 124 -37.85 -14.61 -9.27
CA ALA A 124 -39.19 -15.19 -9.27
C ALA A 124 -39.30 -16.60 -8.68
N GLY A 125 -38.16 -17.27 -8.47
CA GLY A 125 -38.09 -18.66 -8.03
C GLY A 125 -38.11 -19.65 -9.20
N GLY A 126 -38.07 -20.93 -8.85
CA GLY A 126 -38.03 -22.05 -9.78
C GLY A 126 -37.65 -23.32 -9.00
N ALA A 127 -36.50 -23.91 -9.33
CA ALA A 127 -35.88 -24.91 -8.47
C ALA A 127 -35.44 -24.30 -7.12
N GLY A 128 -34.95 -23.06 -7.15
CA GLY A 128 -34.65 -22.25 -5.98
C GLY A 128 -35.89 -21.52 -5.46
N ARG A 129 -35.84 -21.12 -4.19
CA ARG A 129 -36.91 -20.34 -3.55
C ARG A 129 -37.03 -18.93 -4.14
N VAL A 130 -38.17 -18.32 -3.93
CA VAL A 130 -38.47 -16.98 -4.39
C VAL A 130 -37.62 -15.95 -3.63
N LEU A 131 -36.98 -15.01 -4.34
CA LEU A 131 -36.13 -13.95 -3.77
C LEU A 131 -36.67 -12.53 -4.00
N TYR A 132 -37.66 -12.36 -4.89
CA TYR A 132 -38.28 -11.08 -5.21
C TYR A 132 -39.43 -10.72 -4.27
N GLN A 133 -39.92 -9.47 -4.36
CA GLN A 133 -41.09 -8.96 -3.62
C GLN A 133 -41.06 -9.15 -2.09
N GLY A 134 -39.87 -9.18 -1.50
CA GLY A 134 -39.70 -9.29 -0.05
C GLY A 134 -39.93 -10.70 0.50
N GLU A 135 -40.02 -11.73 -0.33
CA GLU A 135 -40.16 -13.13 0.13
C GLU A 135 -39.03 -13.55 1.08
N VAL A 136 -37.81 -13.08 0.81
CA VAL A 136 -36.65 -13.37 1.68
C VAL A 136 -36.85 -12.84 3.10
N LEU A 137 -37.50 -11.67 3.23
CA LEU A 137 -37.80 -11.05 4.53
C LEU A 137 -38.86 -11.81 5.31
N LYS A 138 -39.67 -12.65 4.64
CA LYS A 138 -40.62 -13.54 5.32
C LYS A 138 -39.91 -14.74 5.97
N THR A 139 -38.70 -15.09 5.52
CA THR A 139 -37.92 -16.22 6.07
C THR A 139 -36.88 -15.75 7.08
N PHE A 140 -36.12 -14.70 6.72
CA PHE A 140 -35.00 -14.20 7.51
C PHE A 140 -35.38 -12.91 8.24
N PRO A 141 -35.44 -12.91 9.59
CA PRO A 141 -35.72 -11.70 10.36
C PRO A 141 -34.55 -10.71 10.35
N LYS A 142 -33.34 -11.22 10.11
CA LYS A 142 -32.07 -10.52 10.17
C LYS A 142 -31.32 -10.73 8.87
N ILE A 143 -30.69 -9.67 8.36
CA ILE A 143 -29.94 -9.73 7.10
C ILE A 143 -28.70 -10.62 7.23
N GLU A 144 -28.12 -10.70 8.43
CA GLU A 144 -26.94 -11.51 8.73
C GLU A 144 -27.20 -12.99 8.48
N ASP A 145 -28.39 -13.49 8.83
CA ASP A 145 -28.74 -14.90 8.66
C ASP A 145 -28.86 -15.26 7.17
N MET A 146 -29.43 -14.34 6.37
CA MET A 146 -29.50 -14.47 4.92
C MET A 146 -28.10 -14.47 4.29
N ILE A 147 -27.25 -13.49 4.66
CA ILE A 147 -25.89 -13.39 4.14
C ILE A 147 -25.08 -14.63 4.53
N ASN A 148 -25.19 -15.10 5.76
CA ASN A 148 -24.52 -16.31 6.21
C ASN A 148 -24.96 -17.52 5.37
N PHE A 149 -26.25 -17.69 5.13
CA PHE A 149 -26.75 -18.78 4.28
C PHE A 149 -26.21 -18.72 2.86
N VAL A 150 -26.20 -17.54 2.23
CA VAL A 150 -25.67 -17.34 0.88
C VAL A 150 -24.15 -17.56 0.84
N TYR A 151 -23.42 -17.10 1.85
CA TYR A 151 -21.96 -17.16 1.89
C TYR A 151 -21.44 -18.57 2.18
N THR A 152 -21.99 -19.25 3.18
CA THR A 152 -21.53 -20.59 3.57
C THR A 152 -22.15 -21.69 2.70
N GLY A 153 -23.30 -21.41 2.09
CA GLY A 153 -24.12 -22.39 1.40
C GLY A 153 -24.85 -23.33 2.36
N SER A 154 -25.84 -24.05 1.83
CA SER A 154 -26.70 -24.95 2.60
C SER A 154 -25.98 -26.22 3.10
N GLN A 155 -24.92 -26.67 2.44
CA GLN A 155 -24.13 -27.82 2.89
C GLN A 155 -23.47 -27.60 4.26
N GLN A 156 -23.04 -26.36 4.55
CA GLN A 156 -22.41 -26.06 5.84
C GLN A 156 -23.40 -26.21 7.00
N TYR A 157 -24.67 -25.86 6.78
CA TYR A 157 -25.73 -26.07 7.77
C TYR A 157 -25.93 -27.56 8.07
N VAL A 158 -25.92 -28.41 7.04
CA VAL A 158 -25.97 -29.88 7.21
C VAL A 158 -24.77 -30.37 8.03
N SER A 159 -23.56 -29.92 7.68
CA SER A 159 -22.34 -30.33 8.38
C SER A 159 -22.30 -29.88 9.85
N ALA A 160 -22.92 -28.75 10.16
CA ALA A 160 -23.08 -28.23 11.52
C ALA A 160 -24.22 -28.90 12.30
N GLY A 161 -24.92 -29.89 11.71
CA GLY A 161 -26.06 -30.56 12.33
C GLY A 161 -27.33 -29.68 12.42
N LEU A 162 -27.35 -28.55 11.73
CA LEU A 162 -28.52 -27.67 11.68
C LEU A 162 -29.54 -28.25 10.71
N LYS A 163 -30.76 -28.49 11.21
CA LYS A 163 -31.85 -29.08 10.43
C LYS A 163 -32.66 -28.06 9.65
N ILE A 164 -32.54 -26.78 10.01
CA ILE A 164 -33.31 -25.68 9.42
C ILE A 164 -32.45 -24.43 9.27
N TYR A 165 -32.82 -23.58 8.32
CA TYR A 165 -32.40 -22.19 8.21
C TYR A 165 -33.65 -21.29 8.13
N GLY A 166 -33.49 -20.01 8.46
CA GLY A 166 -34.62 -19.09 8.61
C GLY A 166 -35.31 -19.23 9.97
N ASN A 167 -36.38 -18.46 10.18
CA ASN A 167 -37.10 -18.42 11.43
C ASN A 167 -38.47 -19.15 11.30
N PRO A 168 -38.73 -20.20 12.10
CA PRO A 168 -40.00 -20.93 12.10
C PRO A 168 -41.24 -20.08 12.41
N ASP A 169 -41.06 -19.01 13.18
CA ASP A 169 -42.14 -18.16 13.69
C ASP A 169 -42.56 -17.07 12.70
N ARG A 170 -41.96 -17.03 11.50
CA ARG A 170 -42.32 -16.07 10.45
C ARG A 170 -43.21 -16.70 9.40
N ASP A 171 -43.93 -15.86 8.67
CA ASP A 171 -44.86 -16.30 7.61
C ASP A 171 -44.19 -17.15 6.52
N GLY A 172 -42.92 -16.89 6.20
CA GLY A 172 -42.15 -17.70 5.25
C GLY A 172 -41.65 -19.02 5.85
N GLY A 173 -41.69 -19.15 7.17
CA GLY A 173 -41.24 -20.29 7.94
C GLY A 173 -39.72 -20.51 7.87
N ALA A 174 -39.30 -21.61 8.47
CA ALA A 174 -37.96 -22.14 8.30
C ALA A 174 -37.93 -23.22 7.21
N HIS A 175 -36.75 -23.50 6.69
CA HIS A 175 -36.56 -24.42 5.58
C HIS A 175 -35.42 -25.40 5.86
N ALA A 176 -35.54 -26.63 5.36
CA ALA A 176 -34.48 -27.61 5.48
C ALA A 176 -33.29 -27.23 4.57
N PRO A 177 -32.03 -27.36 5.03
CA PRO A 177 -30.88 -27.27 4.16
C PRO A 177 -30.99 -28.25 2.97
N LEU A 178 -30.42 -27.87 1.83
CA LEU A 178 -30.50 -28.64 0.58
C LEU A 178 -31.92 -28.86 0.03
N SER A 179 -32.93 -28.19 0.61
CA SER A 179 -34.29 -28.24 0.06
C SER A 179 -34.38 -27.47 -1.26
N TYR A 180 -35.11 -28.03 -2.21
CA TYR A 180 -35.55 -27.36 -3.43
C TYR A 180 -37.00 -26.89 -3.28
N ASN A 181 -37.37 -25.87 -4.03
CA ASN A 181 -38.74 -25.32 -4.02
C ASN A 181 -39.70 -26.15 -4.90
N GLY A 182 -39.16 -27.09 -5.69
CA GLY A 182 -39.92 -28.13 -6.37
C GLY A 182 -40.00 -29.38 -5.48
N ASN A 183 -41.22 -29.86 -5.26
CA ASN A 183 -41.47 -31.27 -4.93
C ASN A 183 -40.74 -32.15 -5.98
N PRO A 184 -40.20 -33.33 -5.62
CA PRO A 184 -39.51 -34.21 -6.58
C PRO A 184 -40.30 -34.41 -7.89
#